data_AF-A0A4U5MCM2-F1
#
_entry.id   AF-A0A4U5MCM2-F1
#
_cell.length_a   1.000
_cell.length_b   1.000
_cell.length_c   1.000
_cell.angle_alpha   90.00
_cell.angle_beta   90.00
_cell.angle_gamma   90.00
#
_symmetry.space_group_name_H-M   'P 1'
#
loop_
_entity.id
_entity.type
_entity.pdbx_description
1 polymer ?
#
loop_
_entity_poly.entity_id
_entity_poly.type
_entity_poly.pdbx_seq_one_letter_code
_entity_poly.pdbx_strand_id
1 'polypeptide(L)'
;MDSVPLEFVEEVKTLLDEDLSLCGLWGTARKAAKKKPLSLSLYICNGSYQYNLRCEGPIGEVNLDPTTANNFEISAISVHEKTFPHGFSQLDLQAQKVLRHLISRAVKPIYLSIFTSDSDPLLQDLLEAVPRFSRISSAEFRNNERWIVNAMKTSRVSYVDLMNVNLTLETFYVLCAFTKNCNFQKMEVSFLSTSEVFYKEVFKAFRKRLRRMTGQGRHVTFRHGLSSEKNRELGLRIFYERAYTSSLRISFYVQQP
;
A
#
# COMPACT_ATOMS: atom_id res chain seq x y z
N MET A 1 0.64 33.68 12.55
CA MET A 1 0.20 33.06 11.29
C MET A 1 1.14 31.91 11.02
N ASP A 2 0.65 30.68 11.11
CA ASP A 2 1.47 29.50 10.86
C ASP A 2 1.79 29.45 9.35
N SER A 3 3.06 29.63 9.03
CA SER A 3 3.54 29.60 7.64
C SER A 3 3.38 28.19 7.08
N VAL A 4 2.68 28.08 5.95
CA VAL A 4 2.56 26.83 5.21
C VAL A 4 3.97 26.31 4.85
N PRO A 5 4.31 25.04 5.12
CA PRO A 5 5.64 24.51 4.85
C PRO A 5 6.06 24.71 3.40
N LEU A 6 7.30 25.15 3.16
CA LEU A 6 7.81 25.45 1.82
C LEU A 6 7.69 24.26 0.86
N GLU A 7 7.88 23.05 1.39
CA GLU A 7 7.71 21.80 0.64
C GLU A 7 6.28 21.60 0.14
N PHE A 8 5.26 21.98 0.93
CA PHE A 8 3.87 21.93 0.48
C PHE A 8 3.64 22.92 -0.67
N VAL A 9 4.25 24.11 -0.61
CA VAL A 9 4.13 25.12 -1.67
C VAL A 9 4.82 24.68 -2.95
N GLU A 10 6.02 24.12 -2.87
CA GLU A 10 6.76 23.59 -4.02
C GLU A 10 6.02 22.42 -4.66
N GLU A 11 5.50 21.50 -3.86
CA GLU A 11 4.79 20.31 -4.35
C GLU A 11 3.41 20.67 -4.92
N VAL A 12 2.68 21.62 -4.33
CA VAL A 12 1.45 22.18 -4.94
C VAL A 12 1.76 22.84 -6.28
N LYS A 13 2.86 23.58 -6.40
CA LYS A 13 3.27 24.16 -7.69
C LYS A 13 3.60 23.07 -8.72
N THR A 14 4.36 22.05 -8.33
CA THR A 14 4.64 20.91 -9.23
C THR A 14 3.37 20.16 -9.63
N LEU A 15 2.42 19.98 -8.71
CA LEU A 15 1.10 19.37 -8.96
C LEU A 15 0.15 20.24 -9.80
N LEU A 16 0.40 21.55 -9.86
CA LEU A 16 -0.36 22.48 -10.71
C LEU A 16 0.27 22.63 -12.10
N ASP A 17 1.60 22.47 -12.20
CA ASP A 17 2.35 22.54 -13.46
C ASP A 17 2.32 21.20 -14.23
N GLU A 18 2.25 20.07 -13.52
CA GLU A 18 1.96 18.77 -14.12
C GLU A 18 0.44 18.58 -14.13
N ASP A 19 -0.15 18.35 -15.31
CA ASP A 19 -1.60 18.09 -15.54
C ASP A 19 -2.01 16.72 -14.96
N LEU A 20 -1.69 16.51 -13.69
CA LEU A 20 -2.00 15.33 -12.91
C LEU A 20 -3.42 15.53 -12.39
N SER A 21 -4.34 14.73 -12.92
CA SER A 21 -5.66 14.53 -12.34
C SER A 21 -5.49 14.25 -10.84
N LEU A 22 -5.69 15.28 -10.01
CA LEU A 22 -5.48 15.23 -8.57
C LEU A 22 -6.32 14.07 -8.02
N CYS A 23 -5.64 12.97 -7.68
CA CYS A 23 -6.28 11.80 -7.10
C CYS A 23 -6.80 12.19 -5.72
N GLY A 24 -8.12 12.43 -5.64
CA GLY A 24 -8.94 12.59 -4.42
C GLY A 24 -8.25 13.20 -3.20
N LEU A 25 -8.61 14.44 -2.84
CA LEU A 25 -8.16 15.12 -1.63
C LEU A 25 -8.25 14.21 -0.39
N TRP A 26 -7.11 13.91 0.25
CA TRP A 26 -6.98 13.11 1.48
C TRP A 26 -7.77 13.67 2.69
N GLY A 27 -8.41 14.84 2.54
CA GLY A 27 -9.12 15.55 3.62
C GLY A 27 -10.64 15.71 3.51
N THR A 28 -11.29 15.34 2.40
CA THR A 28 -12.75 15.63 2.22
C THR A 28 -13.64 14.41 2.47
N ALA A 29 -13.51 13.78 3.65
CA ALA A 29 -14.42 12.72 4.10
C ALA A 29 -15.49 13.22 5.11
N ARG A 30 -15.59 14.54 5.34
CA ARG A 30 -16.41 15.10 6.45
C ARG A 30 -17.93 14.94 6.29
N LYS A 31 -18.44 14.54 5.12
CA LYS A 31 -19.89 14.35 4.86
C LYS A 31 -20.23 13.09 4.05
N ALA A 32 -19.38 12.05 4.07
CA ALA A 32 -19.79 10.78 3.49
C ALA A 32 -20.87 10.13 4.37
N ALA A 33 -21.94 9.62 3.76
CA ALA A 33 -22.88 8.76 4.46
C ALA A 33 -22.10 7.65 5.20
N LYS A 34 -22.52 7.31 6.43
CA LYS A 34 -21.86 6.28 7.24
C LYS A 34 -22.07 4.89 6.62
N LYS A 35 -21.32 4.59 5.56
CA LYS A 35 -21.26 3.27 4.94
C LYS A 35 -20.53 2.30 5.87
N LYS A 36 -20.98 1.05 5.86
CA LYS A 36 -20.33 -0.01 6.63
C LYS A 36 -19.09 -0.52 5.88
N PRO A 37 -17.97 -0.76 6.58
CA PRO A 37 -16.75 -1.25 5.96
C PRO A 37 -16.91 -2.70 5.48
N LEU A 38 -16.41 -2.99 4.28
CA LEU A 38 -16.32 -4.32 3.70
C LEU A 38 -14.86 -4.72 3.46
N SER A 39 -14.56 -5.96 3.83
CA SER A 39 -13.33 -6.66 3.48
C SER A 39 -13.60 -7.58 2.30
N LEU A 40 -12.87 -7.37 1.22
CA LEU A 40 -12.87 -8.23 0.03
C LEU A 40 -11.70 -9.21 0.11
N SER A 41 -12.00 -10.50 0.03
CA SER A 41 -10.98 -11.54 -0.17
C SER A 41 -11.08 -12.05 -1.60
N LEU A 42 -9.98 -11.99 -2.34
CA LEU A 42 -9.84 -12.50 -3.71
C LEU A 42 -8.92 -13.72 -3.71
N TYR A 43 -9.35 -14.78 -4.38
CA TYR A 43 -8.59 -16.02 -4.56
C TYR A 43 -8.36 -16.25 -6.04
N ILE A 44 -7.09 -16.48 -6.40
CA ILE A 44 -6.65 -16.72 -7.77
C ILE A 44 -6.06 -18.13 -7.84
N CYS A 45 -6.60 -18.99 -8.71
CA CYS A 45 -6.08 -20.33 -8.93
C CYS A 45 -6.31 -20.76 -10.38
N ASN A 46 -5.23 -21.04 -11.13
CA ASN A 46 -5.26 -21.57 -12.49
C ASN A 46 -6.20 -20.80 -13.46
N GLY A 47 -6.16 -19.45 -13.41
CA GLY A 47 -7.01 -18.59 -14.24
C GLY A 47 -8.49 -18.53 -13.82
N SER A 48 -8.86 -19.18 -12.72
CA SER A 48 -10.16 -19.03 -12.08
C SER A 48 -10.06 -18.08 -10.88
N TYR A 49 -11.11 -17.30 -10.67
CA TYR A 49 -11.17 -16.27 -9.64
C TYR A 49 -12.40 -16.47 -8.78
N GLN A 50 -12.20 -16.36 -7.47
CA GLN A 50 -13.29 -16.38 -6.51
C GLN A 50 -13.16 -15.23 -5.53
N TYR A 51 -14.29 -14.82 -4.97
CA TYR A 51 -14.33 -13.71 -4.02
C TYR A 51 -15.28 -13.98 -2.85
N ASN A 52 -15.05 -13.25 -1.76
CA ASN A 52 -15.96 -13.15 -0.62
C ASN A 52 -15.92 -11.71 -0.10
N LEU A 53 -17.08 -11.19 0.30
CA LEU A 53 -17.23 -9.91 0.96
C LEU A 53 -17.70 -10.14 2.39
N ARG A 54 -16.97 -9.56 3.35
CA ARG A 54 -17.32 -9.64 4.77
C ARG A 54 -17.45 -8.27 5.36
N CYS A 55 -18.54 -8.04 6.09
CA CYS A 55 -18.69 -6.86 6.94
C CYS A 55 -18.15 -7.18 8.33
N GLU A 56 -17.38 -6.28 8.92
CA GLU A 56 -17.03 -6.40 10.34
C GLU A 56 -18.31 -6.28 11.19
N GLY A 57 -18.50 -7.22 12.15
CA GLY A 57 -19.65 -7.24 13.06
C GLY A 57 -20.69 -8.34 12.73
N PRO A 58 -21.93 -8.22 13.22
CA PRO A 58 -22.92 -9.32 13.25
C PRO A 58 -23.50 -9.70 11.88
N ILE A 59 -23.16 -8.96 10.82
CA ILE A 59 -23.79 -9.07 9.50
C ILE A 59 -23.16 -10.18 8.66
N GLY A 60 -21.94 -10.63 9.00
CA GLY A 60 -21.31 -11.77 8.34
C GLY A 60 -20.97 -11.53 6.86
N GLU A 61 -21.19 -12.55 6.04
CA GLU A 61 -20.95 -12.53 4.60
C GLU A 61 -22.01 -11.69 3.87
N VAL A 62 -21.56 -10.92 2.88
CA VAL A 62 -22.39 -9.97 2.14
C VAL A 62 -22.43 -10.38 0.67
N ASN A 63 -23.64 -10.49 0.13
CA ASN A 63 -23.81 -10.74 -1.29
C ASN A 63 -23.47 -9.47 -2.09
N LEU A 64 -22.79 -9.68 -3.22
CA LEU A 64 -22.51 -8.60 -4.15
C LEU A 64 -23.74 -8.37 -5.04
N ASP A 65 -24.34 -7.20 -4.90
CA ASP A 65 -25.44 -6.75 -5.73
C ASP A 65 -25.28 -5.25 -6.07
N PRO A 66 -26.04 -4.72 -7.03
CA PRO A 66 -25.92 -3.31 -7.41
C PRO A 66 -26.19 -2.31 -6.28
N THR A 67 -26.90 -2.72 -5.23
CA THR A 67 -27.24 -1.87 -4.07
C THR A 67 -26.17 -1.93 -2.97
N THR A 68 -25.24 -2.89 -3.01
CA THR A 68 -24.12 -3.00 -2.06
C THR A 68 -23.37 -1.67 -1.93
N ALA A 69 -23.16 -0.95 -3.05
CA ALA A 69 -22.47 0.34 -3.07
C ALA A 69 -23.19 1.47 -2.32
N ASN A 70 -24.49 1.34 -2.03
CA ASN A 70 -25.25 2.34 -1.28
C ASN A 70 -25.02 2.23 0.23
N ASN A 71 -24.89 1.00 0.73
CA ASN A 71 -24.83 0.70 2.16
C ASN A 71 -23.40 0.45 2.66
N PHE A 72 -22.52 0.05 1.74
CA PHE A 72 -21.20 -0.46 2.07
C PHE A 72 -20.09 0.22 1.26
N GLU A 73 -18.88 0.12 1.80
CA GLU A 73 -17.66 0.66 1.23
C GLU A 73 -16.49 -0.30 1.49
N ILE A 74 -15.68 -0.57 0.47
CA ILE A 74 -14.49 -1.42 0.63
C ILE A 74 -13.49 -0.69 1.52
N SER A 75 -13.08 -1.34 2.61
CA SER A 75 -12.02 -0.87 3.51
C SER A 75 -10.75 -1.70 3.38
N ALA A 76 -10.86 -2.96 2.98
CA ALA A 76 -9.72 -3.86 2.83
C ALA A 76 -9.88 -4.79 1.63
N ILE A 77 -8.77 -5.11 0.98
CA ILE A 77 -8.65 -6.11 -0.08
C ILE A 77 -7.50 -7.04 0.31
N SER A 78 -7.76 -8.35 0.32
CA SER A 78 -6.75 -9.38 0.52
C SER A 78 -6.74 -10.32 -0.66
N VAL A 79 -5.57 -10.53 -1.26
CA VAL A 79 -5.38 -11.37 -2.45
C VAL A 79 -4.57 -12.60 -2.06
N HIS A 80 -5.09 -13.79 -2.37
CA HIS A 80 -4.54 -15.07 -1.97
C HIS A 80 -4.33 -15.99 -3.15
N GLU A 81 -3.20 -16.69 -3.17
CA GLU A 81 -2.92 -17.81 -4.08
C GLU A 81 -3.03 -19.10 -3.30
N LYS A 82 -4.22 -19.71 -3.29
CA LYS A 82 -4.49 -21.02 -2.70
C LYS A 82 -5.70 -21.68 -3.36
N THR A 83 -5.87 -22.97 -3.08
CA THR A 83 -7.10 -23.72 -3.32
C THR A 83 -8.32 -22.94 -2.83
N PHE A 84 -9.35 -22.94 -3.68
CA PHE A 84 -10.63 -22.33 -3.38
C PHE A 84 -11.21 -22.89 -2.09
N PRO A 85 -11.36 -22.07 -1.04
CA PRO A 85 -12.08 -22.51 0.14
C PRO A 85 -13.57 -22.71 -0.23
N HIS A 86 -14.25 -23.61 0.46
CA HIS A 86 -15.70 -23.77 0.27
C HIS A 86 -16.45 -22.49 0.68
N GLY A 87 -17.54 -22.17 -0.02
CA GLY A 87 -18.41 -21.03 0.28
C GLY A 87 -18.05 -19.70 -0.40
N PHE A 88 -17.11 -19.72 -1.35
CA PHE A 88 -16.73 -18.53 -2.11
C PHE A 88 -17.50 -18.41 -3.42
N SER A 89 -17.79 -17.18 -3.83
CA SER A 89 -18.52 -16.90 -5.07
C SER A 89 -17.56 -16.81 -6.25
N GLN A 90 -17.95 -17.32 -7.41
CA GLN A 90 -17.16 -17.16 -8.63
C GLN A 90 -17.15 -15.69 -9.06
N LEU A 91 -15.98 -15.18 -9.40
CA LEU A 91 -15.83 -13.82 -9.91
C LEU A 91 -16.04 -13.83 -11.42
N ASP A 92 -17.30 -13.77 -11.84
CA ASP A 92 -17.66 -13.59 -13.24
C ASP A 92 -17.51 -12.12 -13.69
N LEU A 93 -17.73 -11.87 -14.98
CA LEU A 93 -17.60 -10.53 -15.57
C LEU A 93 -18.55 -9.50 -14.94
N GLN A 94 -19.74 -9.93 -14.50
CA GLN A 94 -20.71 -9.03 -13.89
C GLN A 94 -20.28 -8.66 -12.48
N ALA A 95 -19.87 -9.64 -11.67
CA ALA A 95 -19.29 -9.43 -10.35
C ALA A 95 -18.04 -8.55 -10.43
N GLN A 96 -17.16 -8.76 -11.42
CA GLN A 96 -16.01 -7.89 -11.65
C GLN A 96 -16.41 -6.43 -11.89
N LYS A 97 -17.43 -6.17 -12.73
CA LYS A 97 -17.94 -4.81 -12.98
C LYS A 97 -18.49 -4.16 -11.71
N VAL A 98 -19.27 -4.91 -10.92
CA VAL A 98 -19.86 -4.38 -9.68
C VAL A 98 -18.75 -4.12 -8.64
N LEU A 99 -17.77 -5.02 -8.49
CA LEU A 99 -16.62 -4.80 -7.59
C LEU A 99 -15.80 -3.60 -8.02
N ARG A 100 -15.47 -3.46 -9.30
CA ARG A 100 -14.75 -2.30 -9.83
C ARG A 100 -15.50 -0.99 -9.52
N HIS A 101 -16.81 -0.98 -9.73
CA HIS A 101 -17.64 0.18 -9.39
C HIS A 101 -17.65 0.46 -7.88
N LEU A 102 -17.75 -0.57 -7.05
CA LEU A 102 -17.74 -0.45 -5.60
C LEU A 102 -16.40 0.09 -5.08
N ILE A 103 -15.29 -0.43 -5.60
CA ILE A 103 -13.91 -0.03 -5.26
C ILE A 103 -13.65 1.43 -5.66
N SER A 104 -14.00 1.82 -6.89
CA SER A 104 -13.74 3.17 -7.39
C SER A 104 -14.52 4.26 -6.65
N ARG A 105 -15.58 3.90 -5.92
CA ARG A 105 -16.37 4.80 -5.08
C ARG A 105 -15.94 4.85 -3.63
N ALA A 106 -14.83 4.20 -3.27
CA ALA A 106 -14.26 4.29 -1.94
C ALA A 106 -13.83 5.73 -1.64
N VAL A 107 -14.47 6.32 -0.65
CA VAL A 107 -14.13 7.60 -0.06
C VAL A 107 -12.97 7.44 0.91
N LYS A 108 -12.89 6.34 1.66
CA LYS A 108 -11.79 6.06 2.58
C LYS A 108 -10.65 5.31 1.87
N PRO A 109 -9.39 5.54 2.25
CA PRO A 109 -8.27 4.79 1.70
C PRO A 109 -8.36 3.30 2.05
N ILE A 110 -8.11 2.44 1.07
CA ILE A 110 -8.25 0.98 1.18
C ILE A 110 -6.94 0.35 1.69
N TYR A 111 -7.04 -0.61 2.60
CA TYR A 111 -5.91 -1.47 2.96
C TYR A 111 -5.79 -2.62 1.96
N LEU A 112 -4.59 -2.84 1.41
CA LEU A 112 -4.33 -3.94 0.48
C LEU A 112 -3.28 -4.89 1.03
N SER A 113 -3.56 -6.18 1.01
CA SER A 113 -2.62 -7.25 1.36
C SER A 113 -2.54 -8.29 0.25
N ILE A 114 -1.35 -8.57 -0.26
CA ILE A 114 -1.09 -9.49 -1.37
C ILE A 114 -0.20 -10.62 -0.89
N PHE A 115 -0.72 -11.84 -1.01
CA PHE A 115 -0.08 -13.10 -0.65
C PHE A 115 0.13 -14.01 -1.86
N THR A 116 0.14 -13.43 -3.06
CA THR A 116 0.41 -14.13 -4.33
C THR A 116 1.59 -13.48 -5.02
N SER A 117 2.28 -14.27 -5.83
CA SER A 117 3.42 -13.82 -6.64
C SER A 117 3.05 -13.52 -8.10
N ASP A 118 1.80 -13.81 -8.47
CA ASP A 118 1.34 -13.74 -9.86
C ASP A 118 0.80 -12.36 -10.20
N SER A 119 1.37 -11.77 -11.26
CA SER A 119 0.86 -10.55 -11.86
C SER A 119 -0.33 -10.90 -12.76
N ASP A 120 -1.53 -10.77 -12.20
CA ASP A 120 -2.77 -11.10 -12.90
C ASP A 120 -3.42 -9.85 -13.54
N PRO A 121 -3.80 -9.89 -14.84
CA PRO A 121 -4.41 -8.74 -15.51
C PRO A 121 -5.75 -8.30 -14.91
N LEU A 122 -6.58 -9.25 -14.45
CA LEU A 122 -7.86 -8.94 -13.81
C LEU A 122 -7.63 -8.29 -12.44
N LEU A 123 -6.66 -8.78 -11.68
CA LEU A 123 -6.25 -8.14 -10.43
C LEU A 123 -5.76 -6.72 -10.68
N GLN A 124 -4.90 -6.52 -11.69
CA GLN A 124 -4.42 -5.20 -12.04
C GLN A 124 -5.58 -4.25 -12.38
N ASP A 125 -6.54 -4.70 -13.19
CA ASP A 125 -7.73 -3.93 -13.55
C ASP A 125 -8.53 -3.48 -12.31
N LEU A 126 -8.76 -4.39 -11.36
CA LEU A 126 -9.46 -4.07 -10.10
C LEU A 126 -8.66 -3.10 -9.22
N LEU A 127 -7.35 -3.28 -9.11
CA LEU A 127 -6.49 -2.46 -8.25
C LEU A 127 -6.25 -1.06 -8.83
N GLU A 128 -6.27 -0.91 -10.15
CA GLU A 128 -6.22 0.40 -10.81
C GLU A 128 -7.44 1.26 -10.47
N ALA A 129 -8.60 0.63 -10.26
CA ALA A 129 -9.82 1.31 -9.84
C ALA A 129 -9.77 1.85 -8.40
N VAL A 130 -8.80 1.42 -7.58
CA VAL A 130 -8.65 1.91 -6.21
C VAL A 130 -8.22 3.38 -6.24
N PRO A 131 -9.02 4.30 -5.65
CA PRO A 131 -8.65 5.72 -5.65
C PRO A 131 -7.40 5.98 -4.79
N ARG A 132 -7.36 5.37 -3.60
CA ARG A 132 -6.30 5.57 -2.61
C ARG A 132 -6.11 4.34 -1.73
N PHE A 133 -4.87 4.10 -1.34
CA PHE A 133 -4.45 3.05 -0.43
C PHE A 133 -3.97 3.63 0.89
N SER A 134 -4.53 3.20 2.01
CA SER A 134 -3.95 3.49 3.33
C SER A 134 -2.62 2.78 3.50
N ARG A 135 -2.57 1.52 3.05
CA ARG A 135 -1.38 0.69 3.04
C ARG A 135 -1.45 -0.34 1.92
N ILE A 136 -0.32 -0.60 1.28
CA ILE A 136 -0.09 -1.75 0.40
C ILE A 136 0.92 -2.66 1.08
N SER A 137 0.56 -3.93 1.28
CA SER A 137 1.43 -4.98 1.80
C SER A 137 1.60 -6.06 0.74
N SER A 138 2.83 -6.34 0.30
CA SER A 138 3.12 -7.41 -0.65
C SER A 138 4.22 -8.32 -0.09
N ALA A 139 3.92 -9.62 0.01
CA ALA A 139 4.85 -10.63 0.51
C ALA A 139 5.97 -10.96 -0.50
N GLU A 140 5.69 -10.81 -1.79
CA GLU A 140 6.62 -11.07 -2.89
C GLU A 140 6.52 -9.96 -3.93
N PHE A 141 7.10 -8.80 -3.63
CA PHE A 141 7.08 -7.70 -4.59
C PHE A 141 7.93 -8.03 -5.81
N ARG A 142 7.29 -8.06 -6.97
CA ARG A 142 7.96 -8.29 -8.25
C ARG A 142 7.99 -7.00 -9.07
N ASN A 143 9.08 -6.78 -9.80
CA ASN A 143 9.27 -5.55 -10.60
C ASN A 143 8.22 -5.37 -11.72
N ASN A 144 7.44 -6.41 -12.04
CA ASN A 144 6.31 -6.33 -12.98
C ASN A 144 5.01 -5.81 -12.33
N GLU A 145 4.95 -5.58 -11.01
CA GLU A 145 3.81 -4.98 -10.32
C GLU A 145 3.73 -3.46 -10.54
N ARG A 146 3.59 -3.06 -11.80
CA ARG A 146 3.58 -1.64 -12.24
C ARG A 146 2.55 -0.79 -11.51
N TRP A 147 1.44 -1.37 -11.06
CA TRP A 147 0.37 -0.65 -10.36
C TRP A 147 0.81 -0.19 -8.95
N ILE A 148 1.67 -0.93 -8.23
CA ILE A 148 2.23 -0.48 -6.93
C ILE A 148 3.17 0.70 -7.17
N VAL A 149 4.06 0.56 -8.14
CA VAL A 149 4.98 1.63 -8.56
C VAL A 149 4.19 2.86 -8.97
N ASN A 150 3.14 2.69 -9.77
CA ASN A 150 2.26 3.77 -10.18
C ASN A 150 1.56 4.41 -8.98
N ALA A 151 1.03 3.62 -8.04
CA ALA A 151 0.41 4.14 -6.82
C ALA A 151 1.39 4.98 -5.97
N MET A 152 2.66 4.56 -5.86
CA MET A 152 3.70 5.36 -5.21
C MET A 152 4.01 6.64 -5.99
N LYS A 153 4.22 6.57 -7.31
CA LYS A 153 4.54 7.74 -8.16
C LYS A 153 3.41 8.78 -8.16
N THR A 154 2.17 8.33 -8.14
CA THR A 154 0.96 9.18 -8.16
C THR A 154 0.47 9.58 -6.76
N SER A 155 1.25 9.32 -5.70
CA SER A 155 0.90 9.65 -4.32
C SER A 155 -0.46 9.08 -3.86
N ARG A 156 -0.89 7.95 -4.45
CA ARG A 156 -2.13 7.23 -4.09
C ARG A 156 -1.95 6.30 -2.89
N VAL A 157 -0.76 6.18 -2.31
CA VAL A 157 -0.48 5.33 -1.15
C VAL A 157 0.31 6.10 -0.08
N SER A 158 -0.03 5.87 1.19
CA SER A 158 0.67 6.48 2.34
C SER A 158 1.66 5.54 3.03
N TYR A 159 1.42 4.22 2.94
CA TYR A 159 2.28 3.19 3.53
C TYR A 159 2.50 2.04 2.56
N VAL A 160 3.76 1.70 2.29
CA VAL A 160 4.13 0.43 1.63
C VAL A 160 4.90 -0.50 2.57
N ASP A 161 4.55 -1.78 2.55
CA ASP A 161 5.27 -2.87 3.21
C ASP A 161 5.58 -3.94 2.16
N LEU A 162 6.80 -3.93 1.64
CA LEU A 162 7.24 -4.74 0.51
C LEU A 162 8.28 -5.74 0.98
N MET A 163 7.96 -7.03 0.89
CA MET A 163 8.89 -8.09 1.26
C MET A 163 9.54 -8.70 0.02
N ASN A 164 10.76 -9.20 0.19
CA ASN A 164 11.51 -9.96 -0.82
C ASN A 164 11.74 -9.21 -2.14
N VAL A 165 11.95 -7.89 -2.07
CA VAL A 165 12.17 -7.03 -3.25
C VAL A 165 13.51 -7.37 -3.91
N ASN A 166 13.48 -7.70 -5.20
CA ASN A 166 14.68 -7.66 -6.04
C ASN A 166 14.95 -6.22 -6.48
N LEU A 167 15.82 -5.52 -5.74
CA LEU A 167 15.99 -4.07 -5.86
C LEU A 167 16.86 -3.70 -7.08
N THR A 168 16.20 -3.31 -8.16
CA THR A 168 16.82 -2.66 -9.32
C THR A 168 17.09 -1.18 -9.04
N LEU A 169 17.92 -0.55 -9.87
CA LEU A 169 18.09 0.90 -9.85
C LEU A 169 16.77 1.66 -10.00
N GLU A 170 15.90 1.22 -10.90
CA GLU A 170 14.58 1.84 -11.11
C GLU A 170 13.74 1.79 -9.84
N THR A 171 13.55 0.61 -9.26
CA THR A 171 12.77 0.42 -8.03
C THR A 171 13.37 1.23 -6.89
N PHE A 172 14.71 1.29 -6.78
CA PHE A 172 15.38 2.13 -5.77
C PHE A 172 15.06 3.62 -5.91
N TYR A 173 15.06 4.17 -7.13
CA TYR A 173 14.69 5.57 -7.34
C TYR A 173 13.22 5.83 -7.04
N VAL A 174 12.33 4.89 -7.35
CA VAL A 174 10.91 4.98 -6.97
C VAL A 174 10.75 5.03 -5.46
N LEU A 175 11.42 4.16 -4.71
CA LEU A 175 11.37 4.19 -3.23
C LEU A 175 11.92 5.50 -2.67
N CYS A 176 13.00 6.04 -3.26
CA CYS A 176 13.54 7.34 -2.88
C CYS A 176 12.55 8.48 -3.13
N ALA A 177 11.90 8.49 -4.30
CA ALA A 177 10.89 9.47 -4.66
C ALA A 177 9.66 9.37 -3.74
N PHE A 178 9.21 8.16 -3.44
CA PHE A 178 8.07 7.90 -2.56
C PHE A 178 8.22 8.57 -1.18
N THR A 179 9.43 8.57 -0.59
CA THR A 179 9.68 9.27 0.69
C THR A 179 9.58 10.80 0.64
N LYS A 180 9.39 11.37 -0.56
CA LYS A 180 9.20 12.81 -0.76
C LYS A 180 7.72 13.20 -0.86
N ASN A 181 6.84 12.25 -1.20
CA ASN A 181 5.42 12.52 -1.36
C ASN A 181 4.80 13.12 -0.10
N CYS A 182 3.91 14.09 -0.26
CA CYS A 182 3.14 14.67 0.85
C CYS A 182 2.34 13.64 1.67
N ASN A 183 1.83 12.59 1.02
CA ASN A 183 1.03 11.54 1.67
C ASN A 183 1.89 10.46 2.34
N PHE A 184 3.23 10.53 2.23
CA PHE A 184 4.13 9.55 2.81
C PHE A 184 4.03 9.52 4.34
N GLN A 185 3.71 8.34 4.87
CA GLN A 185 3.69 8.09 6.32
C GLN A 185 4.73 7.04 6.72
N LYS A 186 4.78 5.94 5.96
CA LYS A 186 5.60 4.79 6.34
C LYS A 186 6.10 4.02 5.13
N MET A 187 7.31 3.47 5.24
CA MET A 187 7.80 2.50 4.27
C MET A 187 8.57 1.41 5.00
N GLU A 188 8.21 0.17 4.71
CA GLU A 188 8.91 -1.03 5.13
C GLU A 188 9.29 -1.83 3.90
N VAL A 189 10.58 -2.11 3.74
CA VAL A 189 11.05 -2.87 2.58
C VAL A 189 12.11 -3.86 3.00
N SER A 190 11.98 -5.11 2.57
CA SER A 190 13.04 -6.11 2.63
C SER A 190 13.58 -6.45 1.24
N PHE A 191 14.90 -6.52 1.09
CA PHE A 191 15.56 -6.73 -0.21
C PHE A 191 16.28 -8.08 -0.27
N LEU A 192 16.29 -8.71 -1.44
CA LEU A 192 17.05 -9.92 -1.72
C LEU A 192 18.55 -9.62 -1.84
N SER A 193 19.43 -10.56 -1.45
CA SER A 193 20.88 -10.41 -1.66
C SER A 193 21.32 -10.34 -3.12
N THR A 194 20.46 -10.80 -4.04
CA THR A 194 20.68 -10.76 -5.48
C THR A 194 20.33 -9.41 -6.11
N SER A 195 19.91 -8.44 -5.29
CA SER A 195 19.56 -7.10 -5.76
C SER A 195 20.74 -6.39 -6.42
N GLU A 196 20.45 -5.62 -7.46
CA GLU A 196 21.41 -4.77 -8.18
C GLU A 196 21.99 -3.69 -7.27
N VAL A 197 21.15 -3.05 -6.45
CA VAL A 197 21.57 -1.96 -5.56
C VAL A 197 21.99 -2.50 -4.21
N PHE A 198 23.27 -2.32 -3.87
CA PHE A 198 23.82 -2.77 -2.60
C PHE A 198 23.17 -2.06 -1.41
N TYR A 199 22.93 -2.83 -0.34
CA TYR A 199 22.38 -2.34 0.91
C TYR A 199 23.07 -1.06 1.44
N LYS A 200 24.40 -0.98 1.35
CA LYS A 200 25.16 0.18 1.84
C LYS A 200 24.74 1.48 1.15
N GLU A 201 24.46 1.43 -0.15
CA GLU A 201 24.00 2.59 -0.92
C GLU A 201 22.57 2.97 -0.54
N VAL A 202 21.69 1.97 -0.39
CA VAL A 202 20.31 2.14 0.08
C VAL A 202 20.30 2.83 1.45
N PHE A 203 21.04 2.28 2.42
CA PHE A 203 21.18 2.83 3.76
C PHE A 203 21.70 4.27 3.75
N LYS A 204 22.75 4.56 2.96
CA LYS A 204 23.36 5.90 2.86
C LYS A 204 22.36 6.92 2.34
N ALA A 205 21.62 6.59 1.27
CA ALA A 205 20.60 7.46 0.69
C ALA A 205 19.48 7.78 1.68
N PHE A 206 18.96 6.74 2.33
CA PHE A 206 17.86 6.84 3.27
C PHE A 206 18.26 7.55 4.58
N ARG A 207 19.47 7.33 5.09
CA ARG A 207 20.02 8.09 6.20
C ARG A 207 20.21 9.58 5.85
N LYS A 208 20.62 9.90 4.62
CA LYS A 208 20.70 11.29 4.14
C LYS A 208 19.31 11.95 4.09
N ARG A 209 18.30 11.23 3.62
CA ARG A 209 16.90 11.71 3.60
C ARG A 209 16.37 11.94 5.02
N LEU A 210 16.62 11.04 5.95
CA LEU A 210 16.27 11.19 7.36
C LEU A 210 16.80 12.49 7.95
N ARG A 211 18.12 12.75 7.80
CA ARG A 211 18.75 13.97 8.31
C ARG A 211 18.10 15.25 7.78
N ARG A 212 17.71 15.25 6.49
CA ARG A 212 17.00 16.38 5.88
C ARG A 212 15.64 16.61 6.54
N MET A 213 14.85 15.55 6.72
CA MET A 213 13.53 15.65 7.36
C MET A 213 13.62 16.09 8.82
N THR A 214 14.59 15.57 9.58
CA THR A 214 14.83 16.03 10.96
C THR A 214 15.27 17.50 11.00
N GLY A 215 16.11 17.93 10.05
CA GLY A 215 16.49 19.34 9.90
C GLY A 215 15.31 20.27 9.55
N GLN A 216 14.25 19.72 8.96
CA GLN A 216 12.98 20.40 8.68
C GLN A 216 12.00 20.36 9.88
N GLY A 217 12.43 19.85 11.04
CA GLY A 217 11.60 19.73 12.24
C GLY A 217 10.64 18.53 12.24
N ARG A 218 10.72 17.62 11.25
CA ARG A 218 9.87 16.42 11.23
C ARG A 218 10.39 15.36 12.20
N HIS A 219 9.48 14.77 12.98
CA HIS A 219 9.78 13.60 13.80
C HIS A 219 9.81 12.35 12.93
N VAL A 220 11.01 11.90 12.57
CA VAL A 220 11.20 10.72 11.72
C VAL A 220 12.07 9.69 12.41
N THR A 221 11.66 8.42 12.32
CA THR A 221 12.46 7.28 12.77
C THR A 221 12.91 6.45 11.57
N PHE A 222 14.17 6.01 11.61
CA PHE A 222 14.73 5.06 10.66
C PHE A 222 15.23 3.82 11.39
N ARG A 223 14.77 2.64 10.96
CA ARG A 223 15.19 1.35 11.49
C ARG A 223 15.76 0.50 10.36
N HIS A 224 16.78 -0.30 10.65
CA HIS A 224 17.36 -1.24 9.70
C HIS A 224 17.84 -2.51 10.41
N GLY A 225 17.69 -3.69 9.81
CA GLY A 225 18.10 -4.97 10.42
C GLY A 225 17.33 -6.20 9.92
N LEU A 226 17.49 -7.35 10.58
CA LEU A 226 16.79 -8.61 10.29
C LEU A 226 15.42 -8.70 11.01
N SER A 227 14.50 -9.52 10.50
CA SER A 227 13.15 -9.72 11.06
C SER A 227 13.14 -10.81 12.14
N SER A 228 12.52 -10.58 13.31
CA SER A 228 12.07 -11.68 14.16
C SER A 228 10.68 -11.43 14.75
N GLU A 229 9.88 -12.50 14.78
CA GLU A 229 8.52 -12.56 15.31
C GLU A 229 8.56 -12.55 16.85
N LYS A 230 8.10 -11.47 17.49
CA LYS A 230 7.40 -11.50 18.80
C LYS A 230 6.94 -10.10 19.26
N ASN A 231 5.60 -9.95 19.28
CA ASN A 231 4.75 -9.24 20.24
C ASN A 231 4.82 -7.70 20.49
N ARG A 232 3.59 -7.15 20.43
CA ARG A 232 2.90 -6.04 21.14
C ARG A 232 3.69 -5.08 22.06
N GLU A 233 3.32 -3.80 21.93
CA GLU A 233 3.57 -2.59 22.76
C GLU A 233 4.62 -1.56 22.30
N LEU A 234 4.28 -0.29 22.63
CA LEU A 234 4.86 0.99 22.22
C LEU A 234 6.30 1.18 22.73
N GLY A 235 7.25 1.37 21.81
CA GLY A 235 8.65 1.70 22.14
C GLY A 235 9.67 1.02 21.22
N LEU A 236 10.85 1.64 21.12
CA LEU A 236 12.06 1.25 20.36
C LEU A 236 12.33 -0.28 20.35
N ARG A 237 12.79 -0.88 19.23
CA ARG A 237 13.50 -2.18 19.27
C ARG A 237 14.36 -2.48 18.02
N ILE A 238 15.51 -3.09 18.31
CA ILE A 238 16.63 -3.53 17.44
C ILE A 238 16.58 -5.06 17.36
N PHE A 239 16.94 -5.68 16.22
CA PHE A 239 17.19 -7.12 16.14
C PHE A 239 18.54 -7.42 15.47
N TYR A 240 19.32 -8.29 16.13
CA TYR A 240 20.50 -8.96 15.57
C TYR A 240 20.53 -10.40 16.08
N GLU A 241 20.53 -11.39 15.19
CA GLU A 241 21.18 -12.68 15.42
C GLU A 241 21.46 -13.43 14.10
N ARG A 242 22.55 -14.19 14.09
CA ARG A 242 23.20 -14.84 12.93
C ARG A 242 22.54 -16.16 12.54
N ALA A 243 22.16 -16.32 11.26
CA ALA A 243 22.64 -17.35 10.31
C ALA A 243 21.69 -17.50 9.09
N TYR A 244 22.26 -17.30 7.90
CA TYR A 244 21.87 -17.72 6.54
C TYR A 244 20.39 -17.74 6.10
N THR A 245 19.89 -16.59 5.61
CA THR A 245 19.45 -16.30 4.22
C THR A 245 18.83 -14.89 4.20
N SER A 246 19.06 -14.19 3.12
CA SER A 246 19.37 -12.75 3.09
C SER A 246 18.14 -11.88 2.83
N SER A 247 17.59 -11.29 3.89
CA SER A 247 16.71 -10.12 3.75
C SER A 247 17.10 -9.04 4.75
N LEU A 248 17.12 -7.78 4.31
CA LEU A 248 17.35 -6.64 5.21
C LEU A 248 16.15 -5.71 5.15
N ARG A 249 15.53 -5.44 6.30
CA ARG A 249 14.37 -4.57 6.43
C ARG A 249 14.80 -3.14 6.72
N ILE A 250 14.25 -2.17 6.00
CA ILE A 250 14.32 -0.75 6.33
C ILE A 250 12.93 -0.26 6.70
N SER A 251 12.76 0.37 7.87
CA SER A 251 11.50 1.00 8.27
C SER A 251 11.68 2.51 8.42
N PHE A 252 10.83 3.28 7.75
CA PHE A 252 10.70 4.72 7.87
C PHE A 252 9.37 5.09 8.49
N TYR A 253 9.37 5.95 9.50
CA TYR A 253 8.15 6.42 10.17
C TYR A 253 8.16 7.94 10.24
N VAL A 254 7.08 8.60 9.79
CA VAL A 254 6.84 10.03 10.00
C VAL A 254 5.64 10.19 10.91
N GLN A 255 5.82 10.85 12.06
CA GLN A 255 4.70 11.23 12.92
C GLN A 255 4.10 12.53 12.37
N GLN A 256 2.86 12.47 11.88
CA GLN A 256 2.12 13.68 11.52
C GLN A 256 1.66 14.38 12.82
N PRO A 257 1.69 15.72 12.87
CA PRO A 257 1.23 16.48 14.03
C PRO A 257 -0.26 16.28 14.31
#